data_AF-A0A6G8CKC3-F1
#
_entry.id   AF-A0A6G8CKC3-F1
#
_cell.length_a   1.000
_cell.length_b   1.000
_cell.length_c   1.000
_cell.angle_alpha   90.00
_cell.angle_beta   90.00
_cell.angle_gamma   90.00
#
_symmetry.space_group_name_H-M   'P 1'
#
loop_
_entity.id
_entity.type
_entity.pdbx_description
1 polymer ?
#
loop_
_entity_poly.entity_id
_entity_poly.type
_entity_poly.pdbx_seq_one_letter_code
_entity_poly.pdbx_strand_id
1 'polypeptide(L)'
;MHAYTSIAQRLSLALLMCCGAVQPTVAQVYRSQTQAFAGPPNAQLVSFAALKKMTSIGIENFKPYRVSALLNARDQGIDALCEQIGYNGYCASDVPRVYLEIKLDSTEKRGQLYDLRGQRGAAICATVVSTPRNVNGNMNLIDFTLGACH
;
A
#
# COMPACT_ATOMS: atom_id res chain seq x y z
N MET A 1 72.76 -26.08 -23.66
CA MET A 1 73.19 -25.17 -24.74
C MET A 1 71.98 -24.44 -25.24
N HIS A 2 72.04 -23.11 -25.20
CA HIS A 2 71.00 -22.19 -25.67
C HIS A 2 70.90 -22.18 -27.19
N ALA A 3 69.70 -21.90 -27.72
CA ALA A 3 69.54 -20.96 -28.82
C ALA A 3 68.16 -20.30 -28.75
N TYR A 4 68.19 -18.99 -28.58
CA TYR A 4 67.08 -18.04 -28.64
C TYR A 4 66.90 -17.53 -30.08
N THR A 5 65.81 -16.77 -30.27
CA THR A 5 65.47 -15.82 -31.37
C THR A 5 64.69 -16.42 -32.55
N SER A 6 63.69 -15.78 -33.15
CA SER A 6 63.22 -14.38 -33.17
C SER A 6 61.74 -14.40 -33.59
N ILE A 7 60.80 -13.82 -32.84
CA ILE A 7 60.30 -12.44 -33.03
C ILE A 7 60.12 -12.11 -34.52
N ALA A 8 58.87 -12.18 -35.01
CA ALA A 8 58.27 -11.19 -35.91
C ALA A 8 56.96 -11.75 -36.49
N GLN A 9 55.82 -11.47 -35.84
CA GLN A 9 54.64 -11.01 -36.58
C GLN A 9 53.61 -10.39 -35.63
N ARG A 10 53.65 -9.05 -35.65
CA ARG A 10 52.51 -8.12 -35.64
C ARG A 10 51.77 -7.94 -34.32
N LEU A 11 52.40 -7.07 -33.53
CA LEU A 11 51.80 -6.00 -32.74
C LEU A 11 50.58 -5.32 -33.41
N SER A 12 49.69 -4.89 -32.51
CA SER A 12 48.75 -3.76 -32.60
C SER A 12 47.36 -4.03 -33.20
N LEU A 13 46.35 -4.18 -32.32
CA LEU A 13 45.43 -3.08 -32.02
C LEU A 13 44.59 -3.35 -30.75
N ALA A 14 44.71 -2.42 -29.79
CA ALA A 14 43.76 -2.05 -28.71
C ALA A 14 43.21 -3.19 -27.81
N LEU A 15 43.82 -3.51 -26.67
CA LEU A 15 43.70 -2.79 -25.38
C LEU A 15 42.69 -1.61 -25.35
N LEU A 16 41.45 -1.89 -24.95
CA LEU A 16 40.67 -1.05 -24.01
C LEU A 16 39.43 -1.84 -23.56
N MET A 17 39.07 -1.67 -22.29
CA MET A 17 37.84 -2.17 -21.62
C MET A 17 37.93 -3.52 -20.89
N CYS A 18 38.84 -3.61 -19.93
CA CYS A 18 38.57 -4.32 -18.68
C CYS A 18 38.28 -3.26 -17.59
N CYS A 19 37.29 -3.54 -16.74
CA CYS A 19 36.73 -2.70 -15.67
C CYS A 19 35.56 -1.79 -16.08
N GLY A 20 34.34 -2.29 -15.87
CA GLY A 20 33.13 -1.49 -15.95
C GLY A 20 31.90 -2.28 -15.49
N ALA A 21 31.55 -2.11 -14.21
CA ALA A 21 30.24 -2.36 -13.61
C ALA A 21 29.72 -3.82 -13.57
N VAL A 22 30.20 -4.55 -12.56
CA VAL A 22 29.33 -5.46 -11.80
C VAL A 22 28.31 -4.59 -11.07
N GLN A 23 27.03 -4.66 -11.45
CA GLN A 23 25.87 -4.56 -10.55
C GLN A 23 24.57 -4.63 -11.38
N PRO A 24 23.70 -5.63 -11.17
CA PRO A 24 22.28 -5.40 -11.43
C PRO A 24 21.81 -4.42 -10.35
N THR A 25 21.68 -3.15 -10.72
CA THR A 25 20.98 -2.16 -9.89
C THR A 25 19.52 -2.60 -9.75
N VAL A 26 19.20 -3.22 -8.62
CA VAL A 26 17.83 -3.49 -8.11
C VAL A 26 17.08 -2.19 -7.77
N ALA A 27 17.66 -1.02 -8.08
CA ALA A 27 17.14 0.30 -7.74
C ALA A 27 16.75 1.08 -9.00
N GLN A 28 15.94 0.49 -9.87
CA GLN A 28 15.32 1.22 -10.97
C GLN A 28 13.85 0.83 -11.04
N VAL A 29 13.03 1.79 -10.59
CA VAL A 29 11.68 2.02 -11.10
C VAL A 29 10.59 1.11 -10.51
N TYR A 30 10.50 1.07 -9.17
CA TYR A 30 9.18 1.27 -8.55
C TYR A 30 8.77 2.72 -8.81
N ARG A 31 8.47 3.05 -10.08
CA ARG A 31 7.60 4.19 -10.36
C ARG A 31 6.30 3.81 -9.68
N SER A 32 5.98 4.56 -8.63
CA SER A 32 4.63 4.68 -8.11
C SER A 32 3.70 5.03 -9.28
N GLN A 33 3.23 4.01 -9.99
CA GLN A 33 1.87 4.05 -10.47
C GLN A 33 1.03 3.85 -9.21
N THR A 34 0.78 4.94 -8.51
CA THR A 34 -0.47 5.11 -7.79
C THR A 34 -1.58 4.96 -8.84
N GLN A 35 -1.89 3.73 -9.23
CA GLN A 35 -3.16 3.42 -9.85
C GLN A 35 -4.18 3.75 -8.77
N ALA A 36 -4.80 4.92 -8.91
CA ALA A 36 -6.00 5.25 -8.19
C ALA A 36 -7.04 4.23 -8.66
N PHE A 37 -7.19 3.14 -7.91
CA PHE A 37 -8.32 2.24 -8.07
C PHE A 37 -9.58 3.06 -7.83
N ALA A 38 -10.29 3.36 -8.92
CA ALA A 38 -11.56 4.06 -8.82
C ALA A 38 -12.50 3.16 -8.01
N GLY A 39 -12.80 3.59 -6.78
CA GLY A 39 -13.80 2.94 -5.94
C GLY A 39 -15.16 2.89 -6.66
N PRO A 40 -16.13 2.13 -6.11
CA PRO A 40 -17.43 1.93 -6.74
C PRO A 40 -18.07 3.28 -7.11
N PRO A 41 -18.64 3.41 -8.33
CA PRO A 41 -19.39 4.60 -8.70
C PRO A 41 -20.52 4.78 -7.69
N ASN A 42 -20.69 6.00 -7.17
CA ASN A 42 -21.64 6.40 -6.11
C ASN A 42 -21.17 6.27 -4.65
N ALA A 43 -19.89 6.04 -4.38
CA ALA A 43 -19.41 6.06 -3.00
C ALA A 43 -19.46 7.47 -2.39
N GLN A 44 -20.21 7.62 -1.29
CA GLN A 44 -20.36 8.90 -0.61
C GLN A 44 -19.10 9.23 0.20
N LEU A 45 -18.47 10.37 -0.09
CA LEU A 45 -17.37 10.87 0.73
C LEU A 45 -17.90 11.36 2.08
N VAL A 46 -17.34 10.84 3.17
CA VAL A 46 -17.69 11.22 4.55
C VAL A 46 -16.44 11.41 5.39
N SER A 47 -16.53 12.25 6.41
CA SER A 47 -15.46 12.34 7.41
C SER A 47 -15.41 11.07 8.26
N PHE A 48 -14.24 10.78 8.82
CA PHE A 48 -14.08 9.63 9.71
C PHE A 48 -14.99 9.71 10.95
N ALA A 49 -15.12 10.91 11.54
CA ALA A 49 -16.03 11.15 12.65
C ALA A 49 -17.50 10.88 12.28
N ALA A 50 -17.94 11.30 11.08
CA ALA A 50 -19.28 10.99 10.58
C ALA A 50 -19.46 9.48 10.39
N LEU A 51 -18.47 8.80 9.80
CA LEU A 51 -18.50 7.34 9.62
C LEU A 51 -18.67 6.62 10.96
N LYS A 52 -17.86 6.94 11.97
CA LYS A 52 -17.98 6.36 13.31
C LYS A 52 -19.36 6.60 13.92
N LYS A 53 -19.89 7.83 13.81
CA LYS A 53 -21.23 8.15 14.31
C LYS A 53 -22.29 7.30 13.61
N MET A 54 -22.25 7.19 12.28
CA MET A 54 -23.19 6.37 11.50
C MET A 54 -23.14 4.90 11.92
N THR A 55 -21.96 4.33 12.14
CA THR A 55 -21.84 2.94 12.61
C THR A 55 -22.49 2.71 13.98
N SER A 56 -22.49 3.72 14.86
CA SER A 56 -23.07 3.58 16.21
C SER A 56 -24.59 3.66 16.28
N ILE A 57 -25.23 4.31 15.30
CA ILE A 57 -26.70 4.52 15.27
C ILE A 57 -27.41 3.66 14.22
N GLY A 58 -26.65 2.94 13.39
CA GLY A 58 -27.14 2.21 12.23
C GLY A 58 -26.83 2.95 10.93
N ILE A 59 -26.23 2.23 9.98
CA ILE A 59 -25.84 2.74 8.67
C ILE A 59 -26.59 1.97 7.58
N GLU A 60 -26.79 2.59 6.43
CA GLU A 60 -27.44 1.95 5.29
C GLU A 60 -26.59 0.77 4.79
N ASN A 61 -27.21 -0.41 4.72
CA ASN A 61 -26.52 -1.61 4.27
C ASN A 61 -26.19 -1.51 2.77
N PHE A 62 -25.03 -2.06 2.40
CA PHE A 62 -24.49 -2.11 1.04
C PHE A 62 -24.19 -0.75 0.39
N LYS A 63 -24.47 0.37 1.07
CA LYS A 63 -24.08 1.69 0.59
C LYS A 63 -22.57 1.91 0.76
N PRO A 64 -21.85 2.26 -0.32
CA PRO A 64 -20.41 2.52 -0.24
C PRO A 64 -20.13 3.93 0.31
N TYR A 65 -19.19 3.99 1.25
CA TYR A 65 -18.69 5.24 1.82
C TYR A 65 -17.18 5.33 1.62
N ARG A 66 -16.69 6.50 1.20
CA ARG A 66 -15.26 6.81 1.11
C ARG A 66 -14.83 7.60 2.34
N VAL A 67 -13.70 7.22 2.92
CA VAL A 67 -13.13 7.89 4.10
C VAL A 67 -11.61 7.97 3.98
N SER A 68 -11.05 9.15 4.23
CA SER A 68 -9.60 9.32 4.40
C SER A 68 -9.20 8.80 5.77
N ALA A 69 -8.33 7.79 5.83
CA ALA A 69 -7.95 7.11 7.05
C ALA A 69 -6.52 6.59 7.01
N LEU A 70 -6.00 6.21 8.17
CA LEU A 70 -4.80 5.38 8.30
C LEU A 70 -5.21 3.93 8.58
N LEU A 71 -4.51 2.99 7.94
CA LEU A 71 -4.59 1.58 8.31
C LEU A 71 -3.70 1.31 9.52
N ASN A 72 -4.20 0.56 10.50
CA ASN A 72 -3.41 0.18 11.68
C ASN A 72 -2.11 -0.55 11.30
N ALA A 73 -0.96 0.07 11.56
CA ALA A 73 0.35 -0.47 11.19
C ALA A 73 0.78 -1.74 11.95
N ARG A 74 0.15 -2.07 13.08
CA ARG A 74 0.56 -3.23 13.90
C ARG A 74 -0.27 -4.46 13.58
N ASP A 75 0.43 -5.59 13.47
CA ASP A 75 -0.13 -6.94 13.34
C ASP A 75 -0.72 -7.43 14.67
N GLN A 76 -1.64 -6.66 15.25
CA GLN A 76 -2.35 -7.01 16.50
C GLN A 76 -3.57 -7.91 16.26
N GLY A 77 -3.65 -8.55 15.08
CA GLY A 77 -4.76 -9.43 14.71
C GLY A 77 -6.11 -8.73 14.51
N ILE A 78 -6.14 -7.39 14.49
CA ILE A 78 -7.36 -6.61 14.32
C ILE A 78 -7.14 -5.52 13.26
N ASP A 79 -7.87 -5.65 12.15
CA ASP A 79 -7.90 -4.64 11.10
C ASP A 79 -8.84 -3.50 11.50
N ALA A 80 -8.30 -2.28 11.53
CA ALA A 80 -9.04 -1.09 11.90
C ALA A 80 -8.56 0.11 11.10
N LEU A 81 -9.51 1.00 10.79
CA LEU A 81 -9.22 2.35 10.35
C LEU A 81 -9.17 3.27 11.56
N CYS A 82 -8.23 4.21 11.55
CA CYS A 82 -8.20 5.35 12.45
C CYS A 82 -8.09 6.63 11.65
N GLU A 83 -8.38 7.75 12.32
CA GLU A 83 -8.31 9.06 11.70
C GLU A 83 -6.87 9.37 11.22
N GLN A 84 -6.75 10.09 10.11
CA GLN A 84 -5.45 10.47 9.53
C GLN A 84 -4.68 11.52 10.38
N ILE A 85 -5.19 11.88 11.55
CA ILE A 85 -4.59 12.90 12.43
C ILE A 85 -3.42 12.27 13.20
N GLY A 86 -2.29 12.10 12.52
CA GLY A 86 -1.06 11.61 13.16
C GLY A 86 0.09 11.53 12.17
N TYR A 87 1.16 12.27 12.44
CA TYR A 87 2.46 11.98 11.88
C TYR A 87 3.01 10.79 12.65
N ASN A 88 3.31 9.69 11.96
CA ASN A 88 4.05 8.47 12.36
C ASN A 88 3.36 7.19 11.87
N GLY A 89 2.13 7.27 11.34
CA GLY A 89 1.41 6.16 10.70
C GLY A 89 0.91 5.07 11.67
N TYR A 90 1.05 5.27 12.98
CA TYR A 90 0.46 4.39 13.98
C TYR A 90 -0.93 4.88 14.41
N CYS A 91 -1.89 3.96 14.47
CA CYS A 91 -3.17 4.23 15.14
C CYS A 91 -2.95 4.24 16.65
N ALA A 92 -2.96 5.44 17.25
CA ALA A 92 -2.88 5.57 18.70
C ALA A 92 -4.08 4.90 19.39
N SER A 93 -3.92 4.48 20.64
CA SER A 93 -4.94 3.74 21.42
C SER A 93 -6.09 4.61 21.88
N ASP A 94 -5.85 5.90 22.03
CA ASP A 94 -6.80 6.94 22.42
C ASP A 94 -7.63 7.48 21.24
N VAL A 95 -7.18 7.26 20.01
CA VAL A 95 -7.89 7.72 18.80
C VAL A 95 -9.08 6.79 18.52
N PRO A 96 -10.26 7.35 18.21
CA PRO A 96 -11.40 6.63 17.66
C PRO A 96 -11.05 5.67 16.51
N ARG A 97 -11.64 4.47 16.53
CA ARG A 97 -11.42 3.44 15.51
C ARG A 97 -12.73 2.96 14.91
N VAL A 98 -12.65 2.49 13.67
CA VAL A 98 -13.69 1.69 13.01
C VAL A 98 -13.06 0.35 12.65
N TYR A 99 -13.59 -0.73 13.21
CA TYR A 99 -13.12 -2.08 12.94
C TYR A 99 -13.61 -2.57 11.58
N LEU A 100 -12.72 -3.27 10.88
CA LEU A 100 -12.96 -3.72 9.53
C LEU A 100 -12.90 -5.23 9.41
N GLU A 101 -13.70 -5.77 8.49
CA GLU A 101 -13.42 -7.03 7.82
C GLU A 101 -12.85 -6.72 6.42
N ILE A 102 -11.74 -7.36 6.04
CA ILE A 102 -11.11 -7.15 4.73
C ILE A 102 -11.81 -8.04 3.69
N LYS A 103 -12.54 -7.43 2.76
CA LYS A 103 -13.30 -8.09 1.68
C LYS A 103 -12.79 -7.70 0.29
N LEU A 104 -11.50 -7.42 0.16
CA LEU A 104 -10.88 -7.11 -1.13
C LEU A 104 -10.91 -8.33 -2.05
N ASP A 105 -11.49 -8.19 -3.25
CA ASP A 105 -11.68 -9.29 -4.20
C ASP A 105 -10.39 -9.76 -4.87
N SER A 106 -9.37 -8.89 -4.96
CA SER A 106 -8.09 -9.20 -5.59
C SER A 106 -7.01 -9.59 -4.58
N THR A 107 -6.31 -10.70 -4.84
CA THR A 107 -5.11 -11.11 -4.08
C THR A 107 -4.02 -10.04 -4.12
N GLU A 108 -3.86 -9.36 -5.25
CA GLU A 108 -2.90 -8.27 -5.39
C GLU A 108 -3.25 -7.09 -4.47
N LYS A 109 -4.52 -6.65 -4.47
CA LYS A 109 -4.98 -5.58 -3.57
C LYS A 109 -4.78 -5.94 -2.10
N ARG A 110 -5.04 -7.20 -1.73
CA ARG A 110 -4.75 -7.69 -0.37
C ARG A 110 -3.25 -7.63 -0.04
N GLY A 111 -2.39 -8.05 -0.97
CA GLY A 111 -0.93 -7.93 -0.81
C GLY A 111 -0.50 -6.49 -0.57
N GLN A 112 -0.95 -5.57 -1.42
CA GLN A 112 -0.68 -4.14 -1.28
C GLN A 112 -1.19 -3.59 0.07
N LEU A 113 -2.39 -3.98 0.51
CA LEU A 113 -2.94 -3.56 1.80
C LEU A 113 -2.04 -4.01 2.96
N TYR A 114 -1.56 -5.26 2.94
CA TYR A 114 -0.68 -5.81 3.97
C TYR A 114 0.71 -5.17 3.95
N ASP A 115 1.25 -4.85 2.78
CA ASP A 115 2.51 -4.11 2.65
C ASP A 115 2.38 -2.72 3.29
N LEU A 116 1.28 -2.01 3.02
CA LEU A 116 0.98 -0.70 3.60
C LEU A 116 0.77 -0.76 5.11
N ARG A 117 0.21 -1.88 5.60
CA ARG A 117 0.11 -2.17 7.03
C ARG A 117 1.51 -2.25 7.65
N GLY A 118 2.37 -3.12 7.12
CA GLY A 118 3.70 -3.38 7.66
C GLY A 118 4.69 -2.22 7.52
N GLN A 119 4.53 -1.36 6.51
CA GLN A 119 5.54 -0.34 6.20
C GLN A 119 5.52 0.89 7.09
N ARG A 120 4.38 1.26 7.68
CA ARG A 120 4.22 2.38 8.63
C ARG A 120 2.78 2.70 8.98
N GLY A 121 1.77 2.09 8.34
CA GLY A 121 0.40 2.59 8.34
C GLY A 121 0.30 3.82 7.43
N ALA A 122 -0.01 3.54 6.16
CA ALA A 122 -0.13 4.57 5.14
C ALA A 122 -1.51 5.24 5.16
N ALA A 123 -1.55 6.51 4.74
CA ALA A 123 -2.80 7.18 4.46
C ALA A 123 -3.46 6.53 3.23
N ILE A 124 -4.72 6.17 3.39
CA ILE A 124 -5.55 5.57 2.35
C ILE A 124 -6.89 6.29 2.26
N CYS A 125 -7.45 6.33 1.06
CA CYS A 125 -8.87 6.57 0.85
C CYS A 125 -9.55 5.20 0.82
N ALA A 126 -10.15 4.82 1.93
CA ALA A 126 -10.82 3.53 2.08
C ALA A 126 -12.26 3.62 1.57
N THR A 127 -12.68 2.61 0.81
CA THR A 127 -14.09 2.38 0.47
C THR A 127 -14.65 1.28 1.37
N VAL A 128 -15.66 1.62 2.14
CA VAL A 128 -16.27 0.70 3.10
C VAL A 128 -17.77 0.52 2.88
N VAL A 129 -18.29 -0.66 3.22
CA VAL A 129 -19.73 -0.98 3.19
C VAL A 129 -20.15 -1.73 4.45
N SER A 130 -21.36 -1.45 4.94
CA SER A 130 -22.01 -2.30 5.95
C SER A 130 -22.69 -3.48 5.29
N THR A 131 -22.63 -4.66 5.90
CA THR A 131 -23.42 -5.83 5.49
C THR A 131 -24.33 -6.27 6.64
N PRO A 132 -25.56 -6.75 6.36
CA PRO A 132 -26.55 -7.08 7.39
C PRO A 132 -26.11 -8.13 8.41
N ARG A 133 -25.08 -8.93 8.11
CA ARG A 133 -24.58 -9.98 8.99
C ARG A 133 -23.48 -9.50 9.94
N ASN A 134 -23.05 -8.24 9.87
CA ASN A 134 -22.06 -7.70 10.81
C ASN A 134 -22.71 -7.38 12.16
N VAL A 135 -22.88 -8.43 12.96
CA VAL A 135 -23.45 -8.41 14.33
C VAL A 135 -22.65 -7.53 15.29
N ASN A 136 -21.39 -7.23 14.97
CA ASN A 136 -20.48 -6.44 15.80
C ASN A 136 -20.37 -4.97 15.36
N GLY A 137 -21.15 -4.53 14.37
CA GLY A 137 -21.06 -3.16 13.82
C GLY A 137 -19.77 -2.89 13.02
N ASN A 138 -19.03 -3.95 12.67
CA ASN A 138 -17.83 -3.85 11.84
C ASN A 138 -18.20 -3.44 10.40
N MET A 139 -17.33 -2.68 9.76
CA MET A 139 -17.47 -2.31 8.35
C MET A 139 -16.66 -3.26 7.47
N ASN A 140 -17.02 -3.42 6.21
CA ASN A 140 -16.20 -4.19 5.27
C ASN A 140 -15.35 -3.23 4.44
N LEU A 141 -14.05 -3.46 4.37
CA LEU A 141 -13.18 -2.79 3.40
C LEU A 141 -13.28 -3.53 2.06
N ILE A 142 -13.83 -2.85 1.06
CA ILE A 142 -14.04 -3.42 -0.28
C ILE A 142 -13.14 -2.81 -1.35
N ASP A 143 -12.58 -1.62 -1.10
CA ASP A 143 -11.55 -1.03 -1.96
C ASP A 143 -10.72 0.01 -1.20
N PHE A 144 -9.56 0.37 -1.74
CA PHE A 144 -8.76 1.49 -1.24
C PHE A 144 -7.85 2.10 -2.32
N THR A 145 -7.48 3.36 -2.13
CA THR A 145 -6.37 4.02 -2.85
C THR A 145 -5.39 4.63 -1.88
N LEU A 146 -4.15 4.84 -2.32
CA LEU A 146 -3.18 5.60 -1.55
C LEU A 146 -3.56 7.09 -1.46
N GLY A 147 -3.28 7.71 -0.32
CA GLY A 147 -3.52 9.13 -0.08
C GLY A 147 -4.91 9.43 0.50
N ALA A 148 -5.32 10.70 0.44
CA ALA A 148 -6.63 11.13 0.91
C ALA A 148 -7.71 10.93 -0.16
N CYS A 149 -8.98 10.90 0.25
CA CYS A 149 -10.09 11.03 -0.68
C CYS A 149 -10.15 12.48 -1.20
N HIS A 150 -10.05 12.64 -2.52
CA HIS A 150 -10.26 13.89 -3.24
C HIS A 150 -11.55 13.79 -4.07
#